data_AF-A0A7X1PFG3-F1
#
_entry.id   AF-A0A7X1PFG3-F1
#
_cell.length_a   1.000
_cell.length_b   1.000
_cell.length_c   1.000
_cell.angle_alpha   90.00
_cell.angle_beta   90.00
_cell.angle_gamma   90.00
#
_symmetry.space_group_name_H-M   'P 1'
#
loop_
_entity.id
_entity.type
_entity.pdbx_description
1 polymer ?
#
loop_
_entity_poly.entity_id
_entity_poly.type
_entity_poly.pdbx_seq_one_letter_code
_entity_poly.pdbx_strand_id
1 'polypeptide(L)'
;MSREGRGTSVEVDATGSEIWALVDLEIESSSGFALLRTIGDGAMPREATIHKVNPYELHGVRYFQILLSFADTPDSLREVRLPHDAVYSSPSEGDRVTVETMLSMITEVKKKDD
;
A
#
# COMPACT_ATOMS: atom_id res chain seq x y z
N MET A 1 12.55 -38.21 32.47
CA MET A 1 13.52 -37.88 31.41
C MET A 1 12.87 -38.22 30.10
N SER A 2 12.41 -37.23 29.33
CA SER A 2 12.15 -37.36 27.90
C SER A 2 12.02 -35.97 27.31
N ARG A 3 12.56 -35.88 26.10
CA ARG A 3 13.08 -34.72 25.39
C ARG A 3 12.18 -34.53 24.19
N GLU A 4 11.60 -33.36 24.00
CA GLU A 4 11.01 -33.01 22.70
C GLU A 4 11.50 -31.62 22.29
N GLY A 5 12.49 -31.65 21.39
CA GLY A 5 12.98 -30.47 20.69
C GLY A 5 11.95 -30.02 19.67
N ARG A 6 11.79 -28.69 19.57
CA ARG A 6 11.11 -28.02 18.47
C ARG A 6 11.74 -28.45 17.14
N GLY A 7 11.01 -29.23 16.36
CA GLY A 7 11.25 -29.38 14.93
C GLY A 7 10.56 -28.23 14.21
N THR A 8 11.34 -27.28 13.71
CA THR A 8 10.88 -26.34 12.69
C THR A 8 11.03 -27.05 11.35
N SER A 9 9.94 -27.51 10.76
CA SER A 9 9.97 -28.05 9.39
C SER A 9 10.17 -26.89 8.42
N VAL A 10 11.29 -26.93 7.70
CA VAL A 10 11.56 -26.08 6.55
C VAL A 10 11.41 -26.98 5.32
N GLU A 11 10.39 -26.74 4.51
CA GLU A 11 10.30 -27.34 3.18
C GLU A 11 10.89 -26.38 2.14
N VAL A 12 11.69 -26.95 1.24
CA VAL A 12 12.37 -26.27 0.13
C VAL A 12 11.91 -26.91 -1.18
N ASP A 13 11.54 -26.11 -2.18
CA ASP A 13 11.16 -26.61 -3.50
C ASP A 13 12.40 -26.90 -4.38
N ALA A 14 12.24 -27.81 -5.36
CA ALA A 14 13.27 -28.40 -6.20
C ALA A 14 13.98 -27.45 -7.20
N THR A 15 13.72 -26.13 -7.16
CA THR A 15 14.33 -25.14 -8.06
C THR A 15 15.18 -24.06 -7.37
N GLY A 16 15.29 -24.05 -6.05
CA GLY A 16 16.20 -23.13 -5.34
C GLY A 16 15.91 -21.63 -5.53
N SER A 17 14.68 -21.26 -5.88
CA SER A 17 14.23 -19.86 -5.92
C SER A 17 13.39 -19.53 -4.70
N GLU A 18 13.70 -18.38 -4.08
CA GLU A 18 13.02 -17.84 -2.92
C GLU A 18 11.55 -17.51 -3.28
N ILE A 19 10.63 -18.29 -2.72
CA ILE A 19 9.19 -18.00 -2.76
C ILE A 19 8.89 -17.02 -1.63
N TRP A 20 8.69 -15.75 -1.99
CA TRP A 20 8.11 -14.76 -1.09
C TRP A 20 6.66 -15.15 -0.82
N ALA A 21 6.41 -15.67 0.38
CA ALA A 21 5.08 -15.99 0.86
C ALA A 21 4.21 -14.73 0.80
N LEU A 22 3.21 -14.75 -0.07
CA LEU A 22 2.02 -13.91 0.06
C LEU A 22 1.34 -14.36 1.35
N VAL A 23 1.56 -13.59 2.42
CA VAL A 23 0.88 -13.76 3.69
C VAL A 23 -0.61 -13.52 3.43
N ASP A 24 -1.39 -14.60 3.50
CA ASP A 24 -2.84 -14.55 3.59
C ASP A 24 -3.19 -13.88 4.92
N LEU A 25 -3.58 -12.61 4.85
CA LEU A 25 -4.09 -11.89 6.00
C LEU A 25 -5.56 -12.30 6.15
N GLU A 26 -5.80 -13.38 6.91
CA GLU A 26 -7.10 -13.69 7.46
C GLU A 26 -7.56 -12.50 8.30
N ILE A 27 -8.40 -11.65 7.70
CA ILE A 27 -9.20 -10.69 8.45
C ILE A 27 -10.31 -11.50 9.10
N GLU A 28 -10.10 -11.88 10.36
CA GLU A 28 -11.17 -12.28 11.27
C GLU A 28 -12.14 -11.10 11.44
N SER A 29 -13.09 -11.00 10.50
CA SER A 29 -14.17 -10.03 10.50
C SER A 29 -15.23 -10.47 11.52
N SER A 30 -14.98 -10.17 12.79
CA SER A 30 -16.00 -10.25 13.82
C SER A 30 -16.84 -8.97 13.83
N SER A 31 -17.98 -9.05 13.14
CA SER A 31 -19.24 -8.38 13.46
C SER A 31 -19.18 -6.93 13.92
N GLY A 32 -19.33 -6.04 12.94
CA GLY A 32 -19.67 -4.64 13.16
C GLY A 32 -20.23 -4.03 11.88
N PHE A 33 -21.37 -4.54 11.40
CA PHE A 33 -22.14 -3.98 10.30
C PHE A 33 -22.66 -2.59 10.72
N ALA A 34 -21.79 -1.58 10.72
CA ALA A 34 -22.14 -0.19 10.92
C ALA A 34 -22.70 0.36 9.60
N LEU A 35 -24.02 0.19 9.47
CA LEU A 35 -24.98 1.04 8.78
C LEU A 35 -24.43 1.99 7.70
N LEU A 36 -24.73 1.60 6.45
CA LEU A 36 -24.93 2.46 5.29
C LEU A 36 -25.50 3.84 5.68
N ARG A 37 -24.64 4.87 5.69
CA ARG A 37 -25.09 6.26 5.66
C ARG A 37 -24.31 7.04 4.61
N THR A 38 -25.11 7.55 3.69
CA THR A 38 -24.80 8.64 2.74
C THR A 38 -24.05 8.19 1.50
N ILE A 39 -24.82 8.05 0.43
CA ILE A 39 -24.37 8.24 -0.94
C ILE A 39 -23.90 9.70 -1.04
N GLY A 40 -22.66 9.91 -0.63
CA GLY A 40 -21.83 11.06 -0.90
C GLY A 40 -20.55 10.44 -1.43
N ASP A 41 -20.60 10.03 -2.70
CA ASP A 41 -19.46 9.56 -3.49
C ASP A 41 -18.51 10.75 -3.69
N GLY A 42 -17.83 11.08 -2.61
CA GLY A 42 -16.81 12.10 -2.49
C GLY A 42 -15.83 11.48 -1.52
N ALA A 43 -15.05 10.51 -2.01
CA ALA A 43 -13.99 9.91 -1.23
C ALA A 43 -13.10 11.05 -0.71
N MET A 44 -13.15 11.27 0.60
CA MET A 44 -12.46 12.41 1.16
C MET A 44 -10.96 12.20 0.97
N PRO A 45 -10.24 13.20 0.44
CA PRO A 45 -8.80 13.13 0.29
C PRO A 45 -8.17 12.71 1.63
N ARG A 46 -7.34 11.67 1.60
CA ARG A 46 -6.66 11.14 2.79
C ARG A 46 -5.24 11.67 2.86
N GLU A 47 -4.78 11.96 4.06
CA GLU A 47 -3.39 12.34 4.27
C GLU A 47 -2.49 11.11 4.27
N ALA A 48 -1.36 11.20 3.59
CA ALA A 48 -0.35 10.16 3.56
C ALA A 48 1.05 10.75 3.54
N THR A 49 2.02 9.93 3.92
CA THR A 49 3.44 10.26 3.85
C THR A 49 4.10 9.33 2.85
N ILE A 50 4.88 9.89 1.93
CA ILE A 50 5.69 9.12 0.99
C ILE A 50 6.92 8.59 1.71
N HIS A 51 7.17 7.28 1.62
CA HIS A 51 8.37 6.63 2.12
C HIS A 51 9.38 6.39 1.02
N LYS A 52 8.91 6.04 -0.18
CA LYS A 52 9.76 5.73 -1.33
C LYS A 52 9.11 6.15 -2.62
N VAL A 53 9.91 6.67 -3.56
CA VAL A 53 9.48 6.98 -4.92
C VAL A 53 10.42 6.29 -5.90
N ASN A 54 9.85 5.51 -6.81
CA ASN A 54 10.58 4.88 -7.90
C ASN A 54 9.95 5.25 -9.24
N PRO A 55 10.51 6.22 -9.97
CA PRO A 55 10.06 6.52 -11.34
C PRO A 55 10.46 5.40 -12.28
N TYR A 56 9.56 5.01 -13.17
CA TYR A 56 9.84 4.04 -14.23
C TYR A 56 9.10 4.43 -15.51
N GLU A 57 9.58 3.91 -16.65
CA GLU A 57 8.96 4.14 -17.94
C GLU A 57 8.44 2.80 -18.50
N LEU A 58 7.18 2.80 -18.93
CA LEU A 58 6.53 1.65 -19.52
C LEU A 58 5.93 2.08 -20.86
N HIS A 59 6.42 1.50 -21.95
CA HIS A 59 6.00 1.83 -23.32
C HIS A 59 6.08 3.33 -23.66
N GLY A 60 7.13 4.03 -23.18
CA GLY A 60 7.30 5.47 -23.40
C GLY A 60 6.41 6.37 -22.53
N VAL A 61 5.64 5.78 -21.59
CA VAL A 61 4.83 6.51 -20.62
C VAL A 61 5.50 6.44 -19.25
N ARG A 62 5.65 7.59 -18.59
CA ARG A 62 6.26 7.69 -17.26
C ARG A 62 5.24 7.38 -16.18
N TYR A 63 5.65 6.54 -15.25
CA TYR A 63 4.90 6.16 -14.08
C TYR A 63 5.76 6.35 -12.83
N PHE A 64 5.10 6.47 -11.69
CA PHE A 64 5.73 6.45 -10.38
C PHE A 64 5.19 5.26 -9.60
N GLN A 65 6.09 4.44 -9.07
CA GLN A 65 5.79 3.48 -8.03
C GLN A 65 6.10 4.17 -6.70
N ILE A 66 5.08 4.40 -5.90
CA ILE A 66 5.18 5.16 -4.65
C ILE A 66 4.80 4.22 -3.51
N LEU A 67 5.68 4.14 -2.51
CA LEU A 67 5.40 3.51 -1.24
C LEU A 67 5.00 4.61 -0.27
N LEU A 68 3.79 4.54 0.28
CA LEU A 68 3.24 5.54 1.19
C LEU A 68 2.52 4.89 2.37
N SER A 69 2.38 5.61 3.47
CA SER A 69 1.52 5.21 4.59
C SER A 69 0.49 6.31 4.84
N PHE A 70 -0.75 5.94 5.14
CA PHE A 70 -1.75 6.93 5.52
C PHE A 70 -1.46 7.47 6.94
N ALA A 71 -1.86 8.72 7.21
CA ALA A 71 -1.70 9.31 8.54
C ALA A 71 -2.47 8.56 9.63
N ASP A 72 -3.60 7.95 9.28
CA ASP A 72 -4.42 7.12 10.16
C ASP A 72 -3.78 5.75 10.46
N THR A 73 -2.98 5.23 9.52
CA THR A 73 -2.34 3.91 9.61
C THR A 73 -0.86 3.99 9.19
N PRO A 74 0.01 4.60 10.01
CA PRO A 74 1.41 4.82 9.67
C PRO A 74 2.23 3.52 9.54
N ASP A 75 1.85 2.46 10.27
CA ASP A 75 2.47 1.13 10.17
C ASP A 75 2.06 0.35 8.90
N SER A 76 1.02 0.80 8.20
CA SER A 76 0.54 0.17 6.97
C SER A 76 1.12 0.85 5.74
N LEU A 77 2.18 0.27 5.21
CA LEU A 77 2.77 0.69 3.94
C LEU A 77 1.92 0.19 2.77
N ARG A 78 1.63 1.08 1.82
CA ARG A 78 0.87 0.82 0.61
C ARG A 78 1.70 1.20 -0.60
N GLU A 79 1.91 0.23 -1.47
CA GLU A 79 2.50 0.49 -2.79
C GLU A 79 1.40 0.87 -3.77
N VAL A 80 1.61 1.96 -4.50
CA VAL A 80 0.75 2.38 -5.59
C VAL A 80 1.54 2.74 -6.83
N ARG A 81 0.92 2.54 -7.98
CA ARG A 81 1.50 2.84 -9.29
C ARG A 81 0.60 3.82 -9.99
N LEU A 82 1.13 5.00 -10.26
CA LEU A 82 0.37 6.10 -10.83
C LEU A 82 1.09 6.65 -12.06
N PRO A 83 0.35 7.07 -13.09
CA PRO A 83 0.96 7.80 -14.19
C PRO A 83 1.53 9.12 -13.68
N HIS A 84 2.52 9.64 -14.38
CA HIS A 84 3.11 10.95 -14.06
C HIS A 84 2.08 12.07 -13.92
N ASP A 85 0.97 12.01 -14.67
CA ASP A 85 -0.08 13.03 -14.68
C ASP A 85 -0.91 13.05 -13.38
N ALA A 86 -1.00 11.90 -12.69
CA ALA A 86 -1.74 11.74 -11.44
C ALA A 86 -0.87 12.02 -10.20
N VAL A 87 0.37 12.44 -10.38
CA VAL A 87 1.32 12.74 -9.30
C VAL A 87 1.90 14.13 -9.55
N TYR A 88 2.00 14.95 -8.50
CA TYR A 88 2.64 16.26 -8.59
C TYR A 88 4.08 16.19 -9.14
N SER A 89 4.60 17.28 -9.71
CA SER A 89 5.76 17.27 -10.62
C SER A 89 7.11 16.81 -10.05
N SER A 90 7.27 16.56 -8.76
CA SER A 90 8.54 16.12 -8.14
C SER A 90 8.31 15.41 -6.81
N PRO A 91 7.76 14.19 -6.82
CA PRO A 91 7.51 13.45 -5.60
C PRO A 91 8.81 13.02 -4.95
N SER A 92 8.96 13.32 -3.66
CA SER A 92 10.16 12.96 -2.88
C SER A 92 9.81 12.15 -1.64
N GLU A 93 10.79 11.43 -1.13
CA GLU A 93 10.67 10.67 0.12
C GLU A 93 10.53 11.63 1.30
N GLY A 94 9.58 11.36 2.19
CA GLY A 94 9.24 12.20 3.34
C GLY A 94 8.20 13.28 3.05
N ASP A 95 7.76 13.47 1.81
CA ASP A 95 6.69 14.43 1.49
C ASP A 95 5.37 14.01 2.12
N ARG A 96 4.68 15.00 2.69
CA ARG A 96 3.28 14.87 3.13
C ARG A 96 2.39 15.19 1.94
N VAL A 97 1.54 14.24 1.63
CA VAL A 97 0.69 14.28 0.45
C VAL A 97 -0.75 14.02 0.82
N THR A 98 -1.62 14.50 -0.05
CA THR A 98 -3.04 14.21 -0.01
C THR A 98 -3.33 13.23 -1.14
N VAL A 99 -3.85 12.07 -0.79
CA VAL A 99 -4.18 11.00 -1.71
C VAL A 99 -5.68 10.89 -1.88
N GLU A 100 -6.12 11.01 -3.12
CA GLU A 100 -7.51 10.75 -3.48
C GLU A 100 -7.67 9.26 -3.81
N THR A 101 -8.73 8.68 -3.28
CA THR A 101 -9.06 7.28 -3.52
C THR A 101 -10.39 7.15 -4.23
N MET A 102 -10.47 6.32 -5.25
CA MET A 102 -11.74 5.95 -5.87
C MET A 102 -11.90 4.45 -5.75
N LEU A 103 -13.01 4.00 -5.14
CA LEU A 103 -13.31 2.56 -4.97
C LEU A 103 -12.12 1.77 -4.36
N SER A 104 -11.49 2.33 -3.31
CA SER A 104 -10.32 1.75 -2.60
C SER A 104 -8.98 1.74 -3.38
N MET A 105 -8.95 2.27 -4.61
CA MET A 105 -7.72 2.50 -5.38
C MET A 105 -7.26 3.95 -5.20
N ILE A 106 -5.94 4.18 -5.07
CA ILE A 106 -5.43 5.56 -5.11
C ILE A 106 -5.42 5.99 -6.57
N THR A 107 -6.07 7.11 -6.85
CA THR A 107 -6.21 7.66 -8.21
C THR A 107 -5.32 8.87 -8.42
N GLU A 108 -5.02 9.62 -7.36
CA GLU A 108 -4.25 10.84 -7.46
C GLU A 108 -3.45 11.12 -6.19
N VAL A 109 -2.26 11.71 -6.35
CA VAL A 109 -1.38 12.15 -5.27
C VAL A 109 -1.06 13.63 -5.46
N LYS A 110 -1.57 14.46 -4.56
CA LYS A 110 -1.31 15.91 -4.50
C LYS A 110 -0.34 16.24 -3.37
N LYS A 111 0.53 17.21 -3.57
CA LYS A 111 1.35 17.75 -2.47
C LYS A 111 0.44 18.47 -1.49
N LYS A 112 0.63 18.23 -0.19
CA LYS A 112 -0.04 19.05 0.84
C LYS A 112 0.74 20.37 0.95
N ASP A 113 0.17 21.43 0.39
CA ASP A 113 0.66 22.80 0.59
C ASP A 113 0.22 23.25 2.00
N ASP A 114 1.14 23.78 2.80
CA ASP A 114 0.89 24.32 4.15
C ASP A 114 0.33 25.74 4.08
#